data_AF-A0A510UX55-F1
#
_entry.id   AF-A0A510UX55-F1
#
_cell.length_a   1.000
_cell.length_b   1.000
_cell.length_c   1.000
_cell.angle_alpha   90.00
_cell.angle_beta   90.00
_cell.angle_gamma   90.00
#
_symmetry.space_group_name_H-M   'P 1'
#
loop_
_entity.id
_entity.type
_entity.pdbx_description
1 polymer ?
#
loop_
_entity_poly.entity_id
_entity_poly.type
_entity_poly.pdbx_seq_one_letter_code
_entity_poly.pdbx_strand_id
1 'polypeptide(L)'
;MHTTSRPRRLLTALAGLSLVLGGTLAVSPAAAQSAIAAPVAAGDVAAASEVAAVSAAITPEPSKATRDVPAYYSERSTLAPWVGRPCHGKAATSNAVVCEYGRASSSAYTIALVGDSKMGQYAAAFIRIAHARGWRVLIITKSACSFTDAEIDRDGAPYTTCNAWNRSALKALQRHQPDLVVTNQATSTGRLPGDTASSASSMERGLASRWRTLQGMGIPVVVVLDNPPSPAGDVYPCVAKHPTQPWRCNFSAVSGTAKVQQRAADRVGGVGVVNLRPTLCPGGVCRAVFDRVLVYRQGSHLTNTYVKTITSTIATKLDAARKVATAQ
;
A
#
# COMPACT_ATOMS: atom_id res chain seq x y z
N MET A 1 -40.45 39.10 4.38
CA MET A 1 -41.84 39.52 4.15
C MET A 1 -42.16 39.39 2.67
N HIS A 2 -43.33 38.82 2.38
CA HIS A 2 -44.09 38.83 1.13
C HIS A 2 -43.51 38.13 -0.11
N THR A 3 -43.95 36.91 -0.44
CA THR A 3 -45.23 36.49 -1.08
C THR A 3 -45.37 36.92 -2.54
N THR A 4 -45.25 35.91 -3.43
CA THR A 4 -46.14 35.57 -4.57
C THR A 4 -46.72 36.72 -5.43
N SER A 5 -46.51 36.65 -6.75
CA SER A 5 -47.57 36.29 -7.74
C SER A 5 -47.17 36.65 -9.19
N ARG A 6 -47.33 35.68 -10.10
CA ARG A 6 -47.59 35.85 -11.55
C ARG A 6 -48.91 36.63 -11.73
N PRO A 7 -49.30 37.25 -12.88
CA PRO A 7 -49.29 36.66 -14.24
C PRO A 7 -49.35 37.65 -15.46
N ARG A 8 -49.73 37.12 -16.65
CA ARG A 8 -50.37 37.79 -17.84
C ARG A 8 -49.42 38.50 -18.82
N ARG A 9 -49.57 38.52 -20.16
CA ARG A 9 -50.65 38.25 -21.16
C ARG A 9 -49.96 38.14 -22.55
N LEU A 10 -50.30 37.19 -23.43
CA LEU A 10 -51.23 37.28 -24.59
C LEU A 10 -50.84 38.28 -25.71
N LEU A 11 -50.77 37.79 -26.97
CA LEU A 11 -51.19 38.40 -28.26
C LEU A 11 -50.68 37.48 -29.42
N THR A 12 -51.45 36.55 -29.99
CA THR A 12 -52.42 36.64 -31.11
C THR A 12 -51.96 37.41 -32.37
N ALA A 13 -51.70 36.66 -33.46
CA ALA A 13 -51.88 37.03 -34.87
C ALA A 13 -51.69 35.76 -35.72
N LEU A 14 -52.33 35.50 -36.85
CA LEU A 14 -53.60 35.88 -37.46
C LEU A 14 -53.83 34.78 -38.52
N ALA A 15 -55.08 34.36 -38.72
CA ALA A 15 -55.44 33.33 -39.68
C ALA A 15 -55.21 33.81 -41.13
N GLY A 16 -54.65 32.91 -41.95
CA GLY A 16 -54.60 33.03 -43.41
C GLY A 16 -54.88 31.66 -44.01
N LEU A 17 -56.16 31.37 -44.19
CA LEU A 17 -56.69 30.14 -44.77
C LEU A 17 -56.62 30.25 -46.30
N SER A 18 -55.94 29.33 -46.97
CA SER A 18 -56.15 29.04 -48.39
C SER A 18 -55.84 27.57 -48.66
N LEU A 19 -56.92 26.78 -48.73
CA LEU A 19 -56.99 25.46 -49.36
C LEU A 19 -56.53 25.57 -50.83
N VAL A 20 -55.76 24.60 -51.33
CA VAL A 20 -56.15 23.72 -52.45
C VAL A 20 -55.38 22.39 -52.34
N LEU A 21 -56.13 21.30 -52.57
CA LEU A 21 -55.85 19.87 -52.44
C LEU A 21 -54.79 19.32 -53.42
N GLY A 22 -54.18 18.18 -53.03
CA GLY A 22 -53.72 17.18 -54.02
C GLY A 22 -52.83 16.04 -53.48
N GLY A 23 -53.45 14.98 -52.91
CA GLY A 23 -52.99 13.57 -52.88
C GLY A 23 -51.72 13.22 -52.08
N THR A 24 -51.60 12.17 -51.25
CA THR A 24 -52.43 11.00 -50.90
C THR A 24 -51.97 10.54 -49.50
N LEU A 25 -52.90 10.40 -48.56
CA LEU A 25 -52.76 9.78 -47.22
C LEU A 25 -53.56 8.46 -47.25
N ALA A 26 -53.38 7.46 -46.40
CA ALA A 26 -52.37 7.07 -45.44
C ALA A 26 -52.81 5.70 -44.90
N VAL A 27 -51.84 5.02 -44.31
CA VAL A 27 -52.00 3.87 -43.41
C VAL A 27 -52.84 4.24 -42.19
N SER A 28 -53.72 3.33 -41.74
CA SER A 28 -54.20 3.13 -40.35
C SER A 28 -55.27 2.01 -40.32
N PRO A 29 -55.64 1.40 -39.17
CA PRO A 29 -55.46 1.90 -37.80
C PRO A 29 -54.98 0.88 -36.75
N ALA A 30 -54.64 1.42 -35.58
CA ALA A 30 -54.60 0.69 -34.31
C ALA A 30 -56.02 0.48 -33.77
N ALA A 31 -56.27 -0.66 -33.10
CA ALA A 31 -57.37 -0.82 -32.15
C ALA A 31 -56.93 -1.80 -31.04
N ALA A 32 -56.88 -1.28 -29.82
CA ALA A 32 -56.74 -2.07 -28.59
C ALA A 32 -58.13 -2.36 -28.03
N GLN A 33 -58.38 -3.60 -27.60
CA GLN A 33 -59.52 -4.00 -26.77
C GLN A 33 -59.12 -5.11 -25.79
N SER A 34 -59.73 -5.06 -24.61
CA SER A 34 -59.31 -5.68 -23.35
C SER A 34 -59.77 -7.14 -23.13
N ALA A 35 -58.88 -7.90 -22.47
CA ALA A 35 -59.05 -8.88 -21.37
C ALA A 35 -60.21 -9.90 -21.31
N ILE A 36 -59.89 -11.21 -21.23
CA ILE A 36 -60.42 -12.19 -20.24
C ILE A 36 -59.39 -13.35 -20.04
N ALA A 37 -59.38 -14.00 -18.88
CA ALA A 37 -58.28 -14.80 -18.30
C ALA A 37 -58.36 -16.35 -18.46
N ALA A 38 -57.16 -16.98 -18.31
CA ALA A 38 -56.81 -18.35 -17.85
C ALA A 38 -56.93 -19.55 -18.83
N PRO A 39 -56.11 -20.64 -18.72
CA PRO A 39 -55.35 -21.11 -17.55
C PRO A 39 -53.86 -21.48 -17.75
N VAL A 40 -53.24 -21.83 -16.62
CA VAL A 40 -51.86 -22.28 -16.39
C VAL A 40 -51.60 -23.67 -17.01
N ALA A 41 -50.50 -23.83 -17.72
CA ALA A 41 -49.85 -25.12 -17.96
C ALA A 41 -48.42 -25.07 -17.41
N ALA A 42 -48.16 -25.89 -16.39
CA ALA A 42 -46.84 -26.15 -15.86
C ALA A 42 -46.05 -27.06 -16.83
N GLY A 43 -44.78 -26.76 -17.07
CA GLY A 43 -43.88 -27.61 -17.85
C GLY A 43 -42.52 -26.97 -18.09
N ASP A 44 -41.54 -27.39 -17.30
CA ASP A 44 -40.09 -27.34 -17.50
C ASP A 44 -39.34 -26.00 -17.38
N VAL A 45 -39.14 -25.60 -16.13
CA VAL A 45 -37.90 -24.94 -15.68
C VAL A 45 -36.72 -25.93 -15.76
N ALA A 46 -36.02 -25.95 -16.90
CA ALA A 46 -34.74 -26.67 -17.00
C ALA A 46 -33.84 -26.13 -18.12
N ALA A 47 -33.32 -24.92 -17.93
CA ALA A 47 -31.93 -24.57 -18.27
C ALA A 47 -31.62 -23.29 -17.52
N ALA A 48 -31.54 -23.43 -16.20
CA ALA A 48 -30.85 -22.46 -15.38
C ALA A 48 -29.53 -22.13 -16.07
N SER A 49 -29.34 -20.85 -16.38
CA SER A 49 -28.10 -20.15 -16.14
C SER A 49 -26.90 -21.09 -16.16
N GLU A 50 -26.20 -21.15 -17.29
CA GLU A 50 -24.75 -21.21 -17.20
C GLU A 50 -24.31 -19.92 -16.50
N VAL A 51 -24.54 -19.87 -15.18
CA VAL A 51 -23.65 -19.22 -14.23
C VAL A 51 -22.33 -19.95 -14.42
N ALA A 52 -21.59 -19.53 -15.45
CA ALA A 52 -20.16 -19.47 -15.41
C ALA A 52 -19.76 -18.44 -14.34
N ALA A 53 -20.22 -18.64 -13.10
CA ALA A 53 -19.55 -18.18 -11.92
C ALA A 53 -18.34 -19.09 -11.73
N VAL A 54 -17.40 -19.02 -12.68
CA VAL A 54 -16.01 -19.25 -12.33
C VAL A 54 -15.72 -18.12 -11.36
N SER A 55 -15.93 -18.38 -10.07
CA SER A 55 -15.49 -17.47 -9.03
C SER A 55 -14.00 -17.28 -9.25
N ALA A 56 -13.64 -16.15 -9.87
CA ALA A 56 -12.27 -15.94 -10.26
C ALA A 56 -11.40 -16.01 -8.99
N ALA A 57 -10.41 -16.91 -9.02
CA ALA A 57 -9.69 -17.31 -7.82
C ALA A 57 -9.00 -16.11 -7.15
N ILE A 58 -8.96 -16.15 -5.81
CA ILE A 58 -8.17 -15.20 -5.02
C ILE A 58 -6.69 -15.34 -5.39
N THR A 59 -6.03 -14.21 -5.63
CA THR A 59 -4.63 -14.12 -6.08
C THR A 59 -3.78 -13.33 -5.07
N PRO A 60 -2.61 -13.84 -4.66
CA PRO A 60 -2.17 -15.22 -4.83
C PRO A 60 -3.16 -16.20 -4.19
N GLU A 61 -3.13 -17.45 -4.65
CA GLU A 61 -3.84 -18.53 -3.96
C GLU A 61 -3.44 -18.52 -2.48
N PRO A 62 -4.38 -18.57 -1.52
CA PRO A 62 -4.05 -18.45 -0.10
C PRO A 62 -2.98 -19.44 0.38
N SER A 63 -2.97 -20.67 -0.13
CA SER A 63 -1.95 -21.70 0.17
C SER A 63 -0.53 -21.31 -0.26
N LYS A 64 -0.40 -20.42 -1.25
CA LYS A 64 0.85 -19.93 -1.83
C LYS A 64 1.23 -18.53 -1.34
N ALA A 65 0.41 -17.91 -0.48
CA ALA A 65 0.57 -16.52 -0.07
C ALA A 65 1.97 -16.23 0.50
N THR A 66 2.51 -17.13 1.33
CA THR A 66 3.84 -16.99 1.96
C THR A 66 4.99 -16.89 0.96
N ARG A 67 4.80 -17.34 -0.29
CA ARG A 67 5.78 -17.27 -1.38
C ARG A 67 5.61 -16.01 -2.24
N ASP A 68 4.51 -15.27 -2.09
CA ASP A 68 4.28 -14.04 -2.85
C ASP A 68 5.05 -12.85 -2.24
N VAL A 69 6.37 -12.93 -2.37
CA VAL A 69 7.33 -11.92 -1.92
C VAL A 69 7.88 -11.12 -3.11
N PRO A 70 8.37 -9.88 -2.89
CA PRO A 70 9.12 -9.14 -3.90
C PRO A 70 10.33 -9.93 -4.45
N ALA A 71 10.58 -9.84 -5.76
CA ALA A 71 11.66 -10.58 -6.45
C ALA A 71 13.06 -10.29 -5.88
N TYR A 72 13.28 -9.06 -5.39
CA TYR A 72 14.57 -8.63 -4.82
C TYR A 72 15.08 -9.55 -3.70
N TYR A 73 14.19 -10.26 -2.98
CA TYR A 73 14.59 -11.19 -1.91
C TYR A 73 15.46 -12.35 -2.41
N SER A 74 15.28 -12.77 -3.66
CA SER A 74 16.07 -13.84 -4.30
C SER A 74 17.25 -13.31 -5.13
N GLU A 75 17.35 -12.00 -5.30
CA GLU A 75 18.35 -11.37 -6.15
C GLU A 75 19.66 -11.12 -5.40
N ARG A 76 20.70 -10.84 -6.18
CA ARG A 76 22.06 -10.60 -5.68
C ARG A 76 22.52 -9.24 -6.20
N SER A 77 23.31 -8.54 -5.41
CA SER A 77 23.80 -7.22 -5.76
C SER A 77 24.67 -7.29 -7.01
N THR A 78 24.46 -6.33 -7.90
CA THR A 78 25.31 -6.01 -9.05
C THR A 78 26.28 -4.87 -8.74
N LEU A 79 26.14 -4.23 -7.58
CA LEU A 79 26.86 -3.02 -7.21
C LEU A 79 28.12 -3.37 -6.40
N ALA A 80 29.27 -2.85 -6.81
CA ALA A 80 30.50 -2.95 -6.04
C ALA A 80 30.39 -2.19 -4.69
N PRO A 81 30.99 -2.69 -3.60
CA PRO A 81 31.81 -3.91 -3.49
C PRO A 81 30.99 -5.19 -3.18
N TRP A 82 29.66 -5.16 -3.34
CA TRP A 82 28.77 -6.23 -2.90
C TRP A 82 28.39 -7.24 -3.98
N VAL A 83 29.04 -7.19 -5.15
CA VAL A 83 28.73 -8.04 -6.30
C VAL A 83 28.55 -9.51 -5.88
N GLY A 84 27.43 -10.11 -6.27
CA GLY A 84 27.10 -11.50 -5.97
C GLY A 84 26.63 -11.77 -4.53
N ARG A 85 26.51 -10.76 -3.67
CA ARG A 85 25.94 -10.93 -2.31
C ARG A 85 24.40 -10.82 -2.34
N PRO A 86 23.66 -11.58 -1.50
CA PRO A 86 22.20 -11.49 -1.46
C PRO A 86 21.72 -10.08 -1.10
N CYS A 87 20.69 -9.59 -1.78
CA CYS A 87 20.14 -8.25 -1.54
C CYS A 87 19.50 -8.08 -0.17
N HIS A 88 18.90 -9.14 0.37
CA HIS A 88 18.33 -9.13 1.70
C HIS A 88 19.29 -9.79 2.70
N GLY A 89 19.71 -9.03 3.71
CA GLY A 89 20.53 -9.54 4.80
C GLY A 89 19.78 -10.57 5.64
N LYS A 90 20.39 -11.74 5.85
CA LYS A 90 19.86 -12.77 6.76
C LYS A 90 20.05 -12.37 8.22
N ALA A 91 19.53 -13.20 9.12
CA ALA A 91 19.60 -12.92 10.54
C ALA A 91 21.02 -12.67 11.06
N ALA A 92 21.98 -13.48 10.62
CA ALA A 92 23.37 -13.47 11.07
C ALA A 92 24.27 -12.44 10.35
N THR A 93 23.82 -11.75 9.30
CA THR A 93 24.69 -10.87 8.51
C THR A 93 24.92 -9.52 9.19
N SER A 94 26.16 -9.20 9.53
CA SER A 94 26.53 -7.91 10.16
C SER A 94 26.84 -6.77 9.17
N ASN A 95 27.06 -7.09 7.90
CA ASN A 95 27.39 -6.08 6.88
C ASN A 95 26.15 -5.75 6.03
N ALA A 96 25.91 -4.46 5.82
CA ALA A 96 24.89 -4.02 4.90
C ALA A 96 25.33 -4.29 3.46
N VAL A 97 24.42 -4.86 2.68
CA VAL A 97 24.53 -5.01 1.23
C VAL A 97 23.58 -4.01 0.60
N VAL A 98 24.03 -3.35 -0.46
CA VAL A 98 23.19 -2.46 -1.26
C VAL A 98 22.91 -3.15 -2.58
N CYS A 99 21.64 -3.24 -2.94
CA CYS A 99 21.23 -3.58 -4.29
C CYS A 99 20.60 -2.37 -4.96
N GLU A 100 20.89 -2.22 -6.26
CA GLU A 100 20.39 -1.09 -7.04
C GLU A 100 19.37 -1.54 -8.08
N TYR A 101 18.40 -0.67 -8.34
CA TYR A 101 17.35 -0.84 -9.33
C TYR A 101 17.04 0.51 -9.99
N GLY A 102 16.40 0.48 -11.15
CA GLY A 102 16.04 1.69 -11.89
C GLY A 102 17.19 2.23 -12.74
N ARG A 103 17.24 3.54 -12.96
CA ARG A 103 18.20 4.17 -13.87
C ARG A 103 19.59 4.24 -13.22
N ALA A 104 20.55 3.54 -13.81
CA ALA A 104 21.97 3.58 -13.42
C ALA A 104 22.66 4.84 -13.97
N SER A 105 22.25 6.02 -13.50
CA SER A 105 22.86 7.29 -13.87
C SER A 105 23.20 8.08 -12.61
N SER A 106 24.37 8.72 -12.59
CA SER A 106 24.83 9.56 -11.49
C SER A 106 23.95 10.80 -11.25
N SER A 107 23.18 11.23 -12.25
CA SER A 107 22.23 12.35 -12.13
C SER A 107 20.80 11.91 -11.80
N ALA A 108 20.56 10.61 -11.60
CA ALA A 108 19.25 10.12 -11.22
C ALA A 108 18.97 10.43 -9.76
N TYR A 109 17.79 11.01 -9.50
CA TYR A 109 17.26 11.12 -8.15
C TYR A 109 17.23 9.73 -7.52
N THR A 110 17.94 9.56 -6.41
CA THR A 110 18.22 8.29 -5.76
C THR A 110 17.46 8.20 -4.45
N ILE A 111 16.61 7.18 -4.33
CA ILE A 111 15.93 6.84 -3.07
C ILE A 111 16.59 5.60 -2.45
N ALA A 112 16.78 5.59 -1.13
CA ALA A 112 17.25 4.43 -0.39
C ALA A 112 16.14 3.85 0.49
N LEU A 113 15.75 2.59 0.25
CA LEU A 113 14.83 1.84 1.10
C LEU A 113 15.63 1.12 2.19
N VAL A 114 15.45 1.53 3.44
CA VAL A 114 16.29 1.07 4.56
C VAL A 114 15.42 0.50 5.68
N GLY A 115 15.78 -0.66 6.21
CA GLY A 115 15.09 -1.25 7.36
C GLY A 115 15.02 -2.77 7.28
N ASP A 116 13.89 -3.34 7.72
CA ASP A 116 13.67 -4.78 7.69
C ASP A 116 12.70 -5.22 6.58
N SER A 117 12.09 -6.40 6.75
CA SER A 117 11.14 -6.95 5.80
C SER A 117 9.86 -6.11 5.65
N LYS A 118 9.56 -5.20 6.59
CA LYS A 118 8.45 -4.25 6.52
C LYS A 118 8.74 -3.07 5.60
N MET A 119 10.01 -2.72 5.41
CA MET A 119 10.42 -1.85 4.31
C MET A 119 10.54 -2.66 3.02
N GLY A 120 11.17 -3.85 3.11
CA GLY A 120 11.37 -4.76 1.99
C GLY A 120 10.11 -5.14 1.22
N GLN A 121 8.98 -5.35 1.90
CA GLN A 121 7.71 -5.69 1.25
C GLN A 121 7.24 -4.65 0.23
N TYR A 122 7.63 -3.38 0.36
CA TYR A 122 7.25 -2.31 -0.57
C TYR A 122 8.18 -2.17 -1.78
N ALA A 123 9.26 -2.97 -1.86
CA ALA A 123 10.30 -2.83 -2.89
C ALA A 123 9.73 -2.82 -4.32
N ALA A 124 8.78 -3.72 -4.65
CA ALA A 124 8.20 -3.78 -5.99
C ALA A 124 7.48 -2.48 -6.39
N ALA A 125 6.81 -1.81 -5.46
CA ALA A 125 6.16 -0.52 -5.73
C ALA A 125 7.21 0.58 -5.98
N PHE A 126 8.24 0.66 -5.15
CA PHE A 126 9.29 1.67 -5.30
C PHE A 126 10.15 1.47 -6.56
N ILE A 127 10.44 0.23 -6.95
CA ILE A 127 11.13 -0.08 -8.21
C ILE A 127 10.29 0.39 -9.40
N ARG A 128 8.97 0.14 -9.39
CA ARG A 128 8.05 0.62 -10.44
C ARG A 128 7.96 2.14 -10.49
N ILE A 129 7.87 2.79 -9.33
CA ILE A 129 7.87 4.26 -9.22
C ILE A 129 9.18 4.81 -9.82
N ALA A 130 10.32 4.21 -9.49
CA ALA A 130 11.59 4.67 -9.98
C ALA A 130 11.76 4.50 -11.48
N HIS A 131 11.31 3.36 -12.03
CA HIS A 131 11.28 3.16 -13.48
C HIS A 131 10.42 4.23 -14.17
N ALA A 132 9.22 4.49 -13.67
CA ALA A 132 8.33 5.50 -14.25
C ALA A 132 8.86 6.94 -14.18
N ARG A 133 9.75 7.23 -13.22
CA ARG A 133 10.30 8.57 -12.97
C ARG A 133 11.76 8.75 -13.42
N GLY A 134 12.38 7.70 -13.98
CA GLY A 134 13.82 7.71 -14.28
C GLY A 134 14.69 7.90 -13.03
N TRP A 135 14.25 7.40 -11.88
CA TRP A 135 14.99 7.43 -10.61
C TRP A 135 15.83 6.18 -10.41
N ARG A 136 16.68 6.21 -9.39
CA ARG A 136 17.45 5.08 -8.88
C ARG A 136 16.90 4.66 -7.50
N VAL A 137 16.85 3.36 -7.24
CA VAL A 137 16.49 2.80 -5.92
C VAL A 137 17.65 2.00 -5.38
N LEU A 138 18.07 2.30 -4.16
CA LEU A 138 18.97 1.49 -3.36
C LEU A 138 18.14 0.72 -2.32
N ILE A 139 18.30 -0.59 -2.23
CA ILE A 139 17.64 -1.41 -1.22
C ILE A 139 18.68 -1.91 -0.23
N ILE A 140 18.49 -1.56 1.05
CA ILE A 140 19.40 -1.89 2.16
C ILE A 140 18.56 -2.47 3.29
N THR A 141 18.31 -3.78 3.24
CA THR A 141 17.40 -4.43 4.21
C THR A 141 18.01 -5.64 4.89
N LYS A 142 17.59 -5.91 6.14
CA LYS A 142 17.99 -7.09 6.90
C LYS A 142 16.83 -7.66 7.71
N SER A 143 16.72 -8.99 7.76
CA SER A 143 15.65 -9.69 8.46
C SER A 143 15.53 -9.25 9.93
N ALA A 144 14.33 -8.81 10.32
CA ALA A 144 13.98 -8.39 11.68
C ALA A 144 14.91 -7.35 12.30
N CYS A 145 15.53 -6.49 11.49
CA CYS A 145 16.49 -5.48 11.94
C CYS A 145 16.00 -4.06 11.64
N SER A 146 15.48 -3.40 12.67
CA SER A 146 15.07 -1.99 12.60
C SER A 146 16.29 -1.09 12.35
N PHE A 147 16.14 -0.09 11.47
CA PHE A 147 17.18 0.92 11.24
C PHE A 147 17.05 2.06 12.26
N THR A 148 17.73 1.92 13.39
CA THR A 148 17.57 2.74 14.60
C THR A 148 18.87 2.73 15.41
N ASP A 149 19.03 3.69 16.33
CA ASP A 149 20.10 3.66 17.34
C ASP A 149 19.75 2.86 18.59
N ALA A 150 18.49 2.44 18.75
CA ALA A 150 18.08 1.55 19.83
C ALA A 150 18.51 0.10 19.51
N GLU A 151 19.13 -0.58 20.48
CA GLU A 151 19.36 -2.01 20.40
C GLU A 151 18.01 -2.75 20.46
N ILE A 152 17.77 -3.64 19.52
CA ILE A 152 16.57 -4.47 19.53
C ILE A 152 16.89 -5.86 20.04
N ASP A 153 15.91 -6.48 20.69
CA ASP A 153 16.00 -7.87 21.07
C ASP A 153 15.45 -8.76 19.97
N ARG A 154 16.04 -9.94 19.82
CA ARG A 154 15.57 -11.00 18.95
C ARG A 154 15.70 -12.32 19.68
N ASP A 155 14.63 -13.10 19.66
CA ASP A 155 14.59 -14.43 20.30
C ASP A 155 15.00 -14.36 21.79
N GLY A 156 14.60 -13.28 22.48
CA GLY A 156 14.87 -13.05 23.90
C GLY A 156 16.25 -12.48 24.24
N ALA A 157 17.09 -12.19 23.24
CA ALA A 157 18.47 -11.73 23.46
C ALA A 157 18.82 -10.49 22.62
N PRO A 158 19.86 -9.72 23.02
CA PRO A 158 20.35 -8.59 22.23
C PRO A 158 20.71 -8.99 20.79
N TYR A 159 20.17 -8.28 19.80
CA TYR A 159 20.40 -8.60 18.40
C TYR A 159 21.70 -7.95 17.86
N THR A 160 22.85 -8.38 18.36
CA THR A 160 24.16 -7.73 18.13
C THR A 160 24.54 -7.55 16.65
N THR A 161 24.22 -8.51 15.78
CA THR A 161 24.47 -8.39 14.33
C THR A 161 23.60 -7.31 13.68
N CYS A 162 22.42 -7.00 14.26
CA CYS A 162 21.61 -5.86 13.82
C CYS A 162 22.28 -4.52 14.18
N ASN A 163 22.92 -4.41 15.35
CA ASN A 163 23.66 -3.20 15.71
C ASN A 163 24.86 -2.97 14.77
N ALA A 164 25.60 -4.04 14.46
CA ALA A 164 26.70 -3.98 13.50
C ALA A 164 26.20 -3.60 12.09
N TRP A 165 25.08 -4.20 11.67
CA TRP A 165 24.44 -3.86 10.39
C TRP A 165 23.97 -2.42 10.35
N ASN A 166 23.41 -1.88 11.45
CA ASN A 166 22.97 -0.48 11.54
C ASN A 166 24.12 0.51 11.28
N ARG A 167 25.31 0.23 11.84
CA ARG A 167 26.53 1.02 11.57
C ARG A 167 26.97 0.87 10.12
N SER A 168 26.93 -0.35 9.59
CA SER A 168 27.31 -0.65 8.19
C SER A 168 26.38 0.03 7.18
N ALA A 169 25.07 0.03 7.44
CA ALA A 169 24.04 0.66 6.62
C ALA A 169 24.17 2.18 6.64
N LEU A 170 24.42 2.81 7.80
CA LEU A 170 24.69 4.25 7.87
C LEU A 170 25.93 4.64 7.03
N LYS A 171 27.00 3.85 7.11
CA LYS A 171 28.19 4.06 6.26
C LYS A 171 27.89 3.89 4.77
N ALA A 172 26.98 2.98 4.40
CA ALA A 172 26.55 2.84 3.01
C ALA A 172 25.78 4.08 2.53
N LEU A 173 24.89 4.62 3.37
CA LEU A 173 24.19 5.88 3.07
C LEU A 173 25.15 7.07 2.96
N GLN A 174 26.15 7.16 3.83
CA GLN A 174 27.22 8.17 3.75
C GLN A 174 27.99 8.09 2.42
N ARG A 175 28.29 6.89 1.93
CA ARG A 175 29.00 6.70 0.66
C ARG A 175 28.14 6.99 -0.57
N HIS A 176 26.87 6.63 -0.52
CA HIS A 176 25.99 6.75 -1.69
C HIS A 176 25.22 8.06 -1.77
N GLN A 177 25.09 8.79 -0.65
CA GLN A 177 24.39 10.07 -0.55
C GLN A 177 23.06 10.11 -1.33
N PRO A 178 22.09 9.23 -1.02
CA PRO A 178 20.79 9.25 -1.68
C PRO A 178 20.06 10.57 -1.39
N ASP A 179 19.25 11.05 -2.33
CA ASP A 179 18.42 12.24 -2.19
C ASP A 179 17.25 12.07 -1.20
N LEU A 180 16.95 10.82 -0.81
CA LEU A 180 15.89 10.48 0.14
C LEU A 180 16.13 9.11 0.76
N VAL A 181 15.96 9.00 2.08
CA VAL A 181 15.80 7.71 2.76
C VAL A 181 14.32 7.45 3.03
N VAL A 182 13.85 6.27 2.66
CA VAL A 182 12.53 5.75 3.01
C VAL A 182 12.69 4.56 3.95
N THR A 183 12.04 4.60 5.12
CA THR A 183 12.21 3.59 6.16
C THR A 183 10.90 3.01 6.69
N ASN A 184 10.98 1.78 7.21
CA ASN A 184 9.93 1.08 7.95
C ASN A 184 10.57 -0.04 8.79
N GLN A 185 9.91 -0.45 9.87
CA GLN A 185 10.34 -1.56 10.73
C GLN A 185 9.16 -2.34 11.31
N ALA A 186 9.41 -3.58 11.73
CA ALA A 186 8.42 -4.42 12.42
C ALA A 186 8.32 -4.12 13.92
N THR A 187 9.45 -3.87 14.58
CA THR A 187 9.54 -3.84 16.04
C THR A 187 9.23 -2.45 16.61
N SER A 188 8.43 -2.42 17.68
CA SER A 188 8.03 -1.18 18.37
C SER A 188 8.83 -0.86 19.63
N THR A 189 9.73 -1.74 20.07
CA THR A 189 10.49 -1.62 21.31
C THR A 189 11.99 -1.82 21.07
N GLY A 190 12.81 -1.24 21.94
CA GLY A 190 14.27 -1.43 21.96
C GLY A 190 14.87 -0.86 23.24
N ARG A 191 16.18 -0.94 23.38
CA ARG A 191 16.97 -0.45 24.52
C ARG A 191 18.00 0.58 24.06
N LEU A 192 18.15 1.64 24.84
CA LEU A 192 19.26 2.57 24.75
C LEU A 192 20.25 2.30 25.90
N PRO A 193 21.49 2.80 25.83
CA PRO A 193 22.44 2.70 26.93
C PRO A 193 21.82 3.20 28.25
N GLY A 194 21.90 2.38 29.30
CA GLY A 194 21.33 2.67 30.62
C GLY A 194 19.89 2.16 30.84
N ASP A 195 19.21 1.66 29.81
CA ASP A 195 17.88 1.06 29.98
C ASP A 195 17.98 -0.34 30.61
N THR A 196 17.09 -0.62 31.56
CA THR A 196 16.96 -1.95 32.20
C THR A 196 16.12 -2.93 31.36
N ALA A 197 15.26 -2.43 30.47
CA ALA A 197 14.37 -3.24 29.64
C ALA A 197 14.02 -2.54 28.31
N SER A 198 13.64 -3.35 27.31
CA SER A 198 13.16 -2.87 26.02
C SER A 198 11.86 -2.07 26.18
N SER A 199 11.78 -0.87 25.60
CA SER A 199 10.59 -0.02 25.70
C SER A 199 10.25 0.68 24.38
N ALA A 200 8.98 1.08 24.25
CA ALA A 200 8.51 1.85 23.10
C ALA A 200 9.08 3.29 23.10
N SER A 201 9.34 3.85 24.29
CA SER A 201 9.95 5.17 24.45
C SER A 201 11.40 5.17 23.98
N SER A 202 12.16 4.12 24.31
CA SER A 202 13.54 3.95 23.87
C SER A 202 13.64 3.73 22.37
N MET A 203 12.72 2.95 21.77
CA MET A 203 12.63 2.83 20.31
C MET A 203 12.33 4.17 19.64
N GLU A 204 11.35 4.93 20.15
CA GLU A 204 11.03 6.27 19.64
C GLU A 204 12.26 7.19 19.65
N ARG A 205 13.00 7.23 20.78
CA ARG A 205 14.24 8.02 20.89
C ARG A 205 15.32 7.53 19.93
N GLY A 206 15.48 6.21 19.77
CA GLY A 206 16.46 5.63 18.84
C GLY A 206 16.18 5.93 17.38
N LEU A 207 14.90 5.90 16.97
CA LEU A 207 14.49 6.32 15.62
C LEU A 207 14.74 7.82 15.42
N ALA A 208 14.32 8.64 16.39
CA ALA A 208 14.50 10.08 16.33
C ALA A 208 15.98 10.48 16.22
N SER A 209 16.85 9.83 17.01
CA SER A 209 18.30 9.99 16.92
C SER A 209 18.81 9.68 15.50
N ARG A 210 18.45 8.51 14.97
CA ARG A 210 18.90 8.08 13.65
C ARG A 210 18.43 9.02 12.53
N TRP A 211 17.20 9.51 12.59
CA TRP A 211 16.66 10.43 11.58
C TRP A 211 17.31 11.82 11.66
N ARG A 212 17.61 12.33 12.85
CA ARG A 212 18.43 13.55 12.99
C ARG A 212 19.83 13.37 12.42
N THR A 213 20.45 12.19 12.58
CA THR A 213 21.74 11.91 11.93
C THR A 213 21.63 12.02 10.42
N LEU A 214 20.58 11.47 9.80
CA LEU A 214 20.37 11.58 8.35
C LEU A 214 20.10 13.02 7.90
N GLN A 215 19.27 13.78 8.62
CA GLN A 215 19.03 15.20 8.34
C GLN A 215 20.32 16.02 8.47
N GLY A 216 21.15 15.75 9.48
CA GLY A 216 22.46 16.39 9.63
C GLY A 216 23.45 16.04 8.50
N MET A 217 23.21 14.95 7.77
CA MET A 217 23.94 14.61 6.54
C MET A 217 23.33 15.24 5.27
N GLY A 218 22.27 16.05 5.41
CA GLY A 218 21.52 16.62 4.30
C GLY A 218 20.63 15.60 3.57
N ILE A 219 20.29 14.48 4.21
CA ILE A 219 19.44 13.43 3.61
C ILE A 219 18.03 13.50 4.21
N PRO A 220 17.02 13.95 3.43
CA PRO A 220 15.63 13.90 3.82
C PRO A 220 15.17 12.49 4.19
N VAL A 221 14.25 12.40 5.16
CA VAL A 221 13.70 11.11 5.63
C VAL A 221 12.19 11.07 5.45
N VAL A 222 11.71 9.96 4.88
CA VAL A 222 10.30 9.59 4.87
C VAL A 222 10.12 8.25 5.60
N VAL A 223 9.20 8.20 6.55
CA VAL A 223 8.78 6.95 7.18
C VAL A 223 7.47 6.47 6.56
N VAL A 224 7.46 5.22 6.09
CA VAL A 224 6.20 4.52 5.75
C VAL A 224 5.71 3.87 7.03
N LEU A 225 4.55 4.31 7.52
CA LEU A 225 4.00 3.74 8.76
C LEU A 225 3.71 2.25 8.60
N ASP A 226 4.02 1.49 9.64
CA ASP A 226 3.75 0.05 9.70
C ASP A 226 2.26 -0.24 9.57
N ASN A 227 1.95 -1.34 8.87
CA ASN A 227 0.58 -1.79 8.71
C ASN A 227 0.12 -2.63 9.92
N PRO A 228 -1.16 -2.57 10.32
CA PRO A 228 -1.65 -3.33 11.47
C PRO A 228 -1.48 -4.85 11.31
N PRO A 229 -1.04 -5.57 12.37
CA PRO A 229 -1.15 -7.02 12.44
C PRO A 229 -2.59 -7.44 12.75
N SER A 230 -3.00 -8.60 12.24
CA SER A 230 -4.25 -9.25 12.64
C SER A 230 -4.12 -9.79 14.07
N PRO A 231 -5.11 -9.54 14.96
CA PRO A 231 -5.10 -10.10 16.31
C PRO A 231 -5.39 -11.61 16.33
N ALA A 232 -5.99 -12.15 15.26
CA ALA A 232 -6.31 -13.57 15.13
C ALA A 232 -5.16 -14.40 14.49
N GLY A 233 -3.98 -13.80 14.32
CA GLY A 233 -2.85 -14.42 13.64
C GLY A 233 -2.92 -14.28 12.12
N ASP A 234 -2.34 -15.24 11.40
CA ASP A 234 -2.22 -15.19 9.95
C ASP A 234 -3.59 -15.11 9.26
N VAL A 235 -3.71 -14.20 8.30
CA VAL A 235 -4.97 -13.93 7.60
C VAL A 235 -5.20 -14.92 6.45
N TYR A 236 -4.14 -15.32 5.73
CA TYR A 236 -4.27 -16.19 4.56
C TYR A 236 -4.88 -17.58 4.87
N PRO A 237 -4.63 -18.25 6.02
CA PRO A 237 -5.30 -19.51 6.34
C PRO A 237 -6.80 -19.33 6.58
N CYS A 238 -7.23 -18.19 7.13
CA CYS A 238 -8.65 -17.86 7.25
C CYS A 238 -9.28 -17.74 5.86
N VAL A 239 -8.62 -17.01 4.94
CA VAL A 239 -9.12 -16.85 3.56
C VAL A 239 -9.18 -18.19 2.83
N ALA A 240 -8.22 -19.08 3.06
CA ALA A 240 -8.25 -20.45 2.52
C ALA A 240 -9.48 -21.25 2.96
N LYS A 241 -9.95 -21.04 4.21
CA LYS A 241 -11.15 -21.68 4.76
C LYS A 241 -12.46 -21.01 4.30
N HIS A 242 -12.39 -19.75 3.87
CA HIS A 242 -13.54 -18.96 3.45
C HIS A 242 -13.35 -18.34 2.06
N PRO A 243 -13.08 -19.13 1.01
CA PRO A 243 -12.72 -18.60 -0.32
C PRO A 243 -13.86 -17.80 -0.97
N THR A 244 -15.12 -18.13 -0.67
CA THR A 244 -16.31 -17.40 -1.15
C THR A 244 -16.76 -16.30 -0.19
N GLN A 245 -16.22 -16.26 1.04
CA GLN A 245 -16.59 -15.29 2.08
C GLN A 245 -15.37 -14.66 2.78
N PRO A 246 -14.39 -14.11 2.03
CA PRO A 246 -13.12 -13.64 2.60
C PRO A 246 -13.29 -12.46 3.56
N TRP A 247 -14.41 -11.73 3.50
CA TRP A 247 -14.71 -10.65 4.45
C TRP A 247 -14.84 -11.12 5.90
N ARG A 248 -15.09 -12.41 6.15
CA ARG A 248 -15.04 -13.01 7.49
C ARG A 248 -13.65 -12.93 8.13
N CYS A 249 -12.62 -12.78 7.30
CA CYS A 249 -11.23 -12.68 7.72
C CYS A 249 -10.76 -11.23 7.87
N ASN A 250 -11.64 -10.26 7.68
CA ASN A 250 -11.35 -8.86 7.96
C ASN A 250 -11.17 -8.66 9.47
N PHE A 251 -10.39 -7.65 9.86
CA PHE A 251 -10.08 -7.39 11.25
C PHE A 251 -9.91 -5.91 11.55
N SER A 252 -10.11 -5.52 12.80
CA SER A 252 -9.87 -4.16 13.27
C SER A 252 -8.63 -4.15 14.15
N ALA A 253 -7.60 -3.42 13.75
CA ALA A 253 -6.38 -3.27 14.51
C ALA A 253 -5.66 -1.95 14.22
N VAL A 254 -4.76 -1.58 15.14
CA VAL A 254 -3.81 -0.49 14.97
C VAL A 254 -2.40 -1.03 15.20
N SER A 255 -1.43 -0.57 14.41
CA SER A 255 -0.03 -0.95 14.64
C SER A 255 0.55 -0.13 15.81
N GLY A 256 1.09 -0.83 16.82
CA GLY A 256 1.88 -0.21 17.88
C GLY A 256 3.17 0.41 17.32
N THR A 257 3.78 -0.24 16.33
CA THR A 257 4.97 0.26 15.62
C THR A 257 4.68 1.54 14.87
N ALA A 258 3.53 1.65 14.19
CA ALA A 258 3.11 2.88 13.53
C ALA A 258 2.96 4.06 14.51
N LYS A 259 2.45 3.81 15.73
CA LYS A 259 2.37 4.85 16.76
C LYS A 259 3.77 5.33 17.19
N VAL A 260 4.72 4.42 17.35
CA VAL A 260 6.11 4.75 17.70
C VAL A 260 6.80 5.53 16.58
N GLN A 261 6.62 5.11 15.32
CA GLN A 261 7.12 5.82 14.14
C GLN A 261 6.57 7.24 14.04
N GLN A 262 5.26 7.43 14.25
CA GLN A 262 4.63 8.76 14.21
C GLN A 262 5.21 9.66 15.30
N ARG A 263 5.27 9.20 16.56
CA ARG A 263 5.82 10.02 17.65
C ARG A 263 7.29 10.38 17.42
N ALA A 264 8.09 9.47 16.85
CA ALA A 264 9.46 9.78 16.47
C ALA A 264 9.52 10.85 15.38
N ALA A 265 8.60 10.83 14.40
CA ALA A 265 8.58 11.78 13.29
C ALA A 265 8.20 13.17 13.80
N ASP A 266 7.19 13.24 14.67
CA ASP A 266 6.74 14.47 15.33
C ASP A 266 7.84 15.06 16.21
N ARG A 267 8.60 14.21 16.92
CA ARG A 267 9.73 14.62 17.78
C ARG A 267 10.92 15.19 17.00
N VAL A 268 11.14 14.74 15.77
CA VAL A 268 12.26 15.21 14.93
C VAL A 268 11.87 16.47 14.16
N GLY A 269 10.65 16.51 13.60
CA GLY A 269 10.23 17.56 12.68
C GLY A 269 10.84 17.36 11.27
N GLY A 270 10.07 17.67 10.22
CA GLY A 270 10.49 17.49 8.81
C GLY A 270 10.88 16.07 8.43
N VAL A 271 10.35 15.08 9.14
CA VAL A 271 10.29 13.70 8.65
C VAL A 271 8.96 13.56 7.93
N GLY A 272 9.00 13.26 6.64
CA GLY A 272 7.79 12.99 5.88
C GLY A 272 7.12 11.70 6.31
N VAL A 273 5.79 11.66 6.36
CA VAL A 273 5.04 10.47 6.81
C VAL A 273 4.14 9.95 5.71
N VAL A 274 4.31 8.67 5.35
CA VAL A 274 3.41 7.94 4.45
C VAL A 274 2.52 7.02 5.28
N ASN A 275 1.25 7.40 5.43
CA ASN A 275 0.24 6.58 6.09
C ASN A 275 -0.63 5.81 5.07
N LEU A 276 -0.44 4.49 5.02
CA LEU A 276 -1.18 3.55 4.16
C LEU A 276 -2.35 2.85 4.88
N ARG A 277 -2.54 3.08 6.18
CA ARG A 277 -3.64 2.45 6.95
C ARG A 277 -5.01 2.69 6.31
N PRO A 278 -5.39 3.89 5.83
CA PRO A 278 -6.68 4.08 5.18
C PRO A 278 -6.87 3.24 3.91
N THR A 279 -5.78 2.92 3.21
CA THR A 279 -5.80 2.05 2.02
C THR A 279 -6.03 0.60 2.40
N LEU A 280 -5.41 0.14 3.49
CA LEU A 280 -5.52 -1.25 3.98
C LEU A 280 -6.80 -1.49 4.78
N CYS A 281 -7.24 -0.48 5.52
CA CYS A 281 -8.30 -0.54 6.53
C CYS A 281 -9.34 0.56 6.32
N PRO A 282 -10.03 0.59 5.17
CA PRO A 282 -11.09 1.57 4.91
C PRO A 282 -12.18 1.45 5.98
N GLY A 283 -12.63 2.60 6.52
CA GLY A 283 -13.59 2.62 7.64
C GLY A 283 -13.03 2.03 8.95
N GLY A 284 -11.71 1.87 9.08
CA GLY A 284 -11.07 1.30 10.28
C GLY A 284 -10.97 -0.22 10.30
N VAL A 285 -11.53 -0.91 9.29
CA VAL A 285 -11.54 -2.38 9.18
C VAL A 285 -10.57 -2.82 8.09
N CYS A 286 -9.48 -3.48 8.48
CA CYS A 286 -8.48 -4.04 7.57
C CYS A 286 -9.07 -5.19 6.78
N ARG A 287 -8.97 -5.11 5.45
CA ARG A 287 -9.54 -6.13 4.57
C ARG A 287 -8.54 -7.25 4.33
N ALA A 288 -9.03 -8.49 4.39
CA ALA A 288 -8.24 -9.66 4.02
C ALA A 288 -8.01 -9.74 2.50
N VAL A 289 -9.01 -9.31 1.72
CA VAL A 289 -9.00 -9.32 0.25
C VAL A 289 -9.58 -8.00 -0.25
N PHE A 290 -8.92 -7.37 -1.22
CA PHE A 290 -9.52 -6.31 -2.04
C PHE A 290 -9.82 -6.87 -3.43
N ASP A 291 -11.09 -6.85 -3.81
CA ASP A 291 -11.62 -7.53 -4.99
C ASP A 291 -11.28 -9.03 -4.98
N ARG A 292 -10.15 -9.40 -5.60
CA ARG A 292 -9.63 -10.77 -5.64
C ARG A 292 -8.18 -10.86 -5.19
N VAL A 293 -7.61 -9.78 -4.69
CA VAL A 293 -6.20 -9.71 -4.31
C VAL A 293 -6.08 -9.92 -2.80
N LEU A 294 -5.48 -11.04 -2.41
CA LEU A 294 -5.18 -11.35 -1.02
C LEU A 294 -4.17 -10.33 -0.49
N VAL A 295 -4.45 -9.72 0.66
CA VAL A 295 -3.65 -8.59 1.19
C VAL A 295 -2.43 -9.07 1.97
N TYR A 296 -2.56 -10.12 2.77
CA TYR A 296 -1.54 -10.54 3.74
C TYR A 296 -0.98 -11.94 3.43
N ARG A 297 0.35 -12.10 3.57
CA ARG A 297 1.05 -13.37 3.27
C ARG A 297 1.52 -14.18 4.47
N GLN A 298 1.98 -13.54 5.55
CA GLN A 298 2.42 -14.17 6.80
C GLN A 298 2.58 -13.08 7.89
N GLY A 299 2.10 -13.34 9.09
CA GLY A 299 1.92 -12.34 10.14
C GLY A 299 1.24 -11.09 9.60
N SER A 300 1.92 -9.95 9.71
CA SER A 300 1.49 -8.66 9.15
C SER A 300 2.17 -8.29 7.83
N HIS A 301 2.85 -9.21 7.14
CA HIS A 301 3.43 -8.89 5.84
C HIS A 301 2.37 -8.87 4.74
N LEU A 302 2.49 -7.90 3.84
CA LEU A 302 1.63 -7.78 2.67
C LEU A 302 2.08 -8.72 1.56
N THR A 303 1.16 -9.22 0.76
CA THR A 303 1.49 -9.92 -0.49
C THR A 303 2.14 -8.94 -1.47
N ASN A 304 3.12 -9.40 -2.25
CA ASN A 304 3.74 -8.59 -3.30
C ASN A 304 2.70 -8.19 -4.37
N THR A 305 1.75 -9.08 -4.65
CA THR A 305 0.62 -8.84 -5.55
C THR A 305 -0.19 -7.64 -5.08
N TYR A 306 -0.56 -7.56 -3.80
CA TYR A 306 -1.30 -6.41 -3.26
C TYR A 306 -0.48 -5.13 -3.27
N VAL A 307 0.80 -5.18 -2.87
CA VAL A 307 1.68 -3.99 -2.90
C VAL A 307 1.76 -3.39 -4.31
N LYS A 308 1.79 -4.26 -5.34
CA LYS A 308 1.79 -3.85 -6.75
C LYS A 308 0.50 -3.14 -7.16
N THR A 309 -0.68 -3.45 -6.60
CA THR A 309 -1.94 -2.77 -6.93
C THR A 309 -2.01 -1.37 -6.33
N ILE A 310 -1.42 -1.15 -5.16
CA ILE A 310 -1.43 0.15 -4.46
C ILE A 310 -0.24 1.07 -4.81
N THR A 311 0.53 0.76 -5.86
CA THR A 311 1.74 1.52 -6.24
C THR A 311 1.44 3.00 -6.50
N SER A 312 0.33 3.33 -7.18
CA SER A 312 -0.08 4.72 -7.43
C SER A 312 -0.39 5.48 -6.13
N THR A 313 -1.06 4.82 -5.19
CA THR A 313 -1.35 5.37 -3.86
C THR A 313 -0.08 5.63 -3.07
N ILE A 314 0.91 4.71 -3.13
CA ILE A 314 2.23 4.90 -2.52
C ILE A 314 2.94 6.10 -3.15
N ALA A 315 2.94 6.21 -4.49
CA ALA A 315 3.58 7.31 -5.21
C ALA A 315 3.00 8.68 -4.81
N THR A 316 1.68 8.80 -4.79
CA THR A 316 0.97 10.03 -4.42
C THR A 316 1.29 10.45 -2.99
N LYS A 317 1.24 9.51 -2.05
CA LYS A 317 1.56 9.78 -0.63
C LYS A 317 3.04 10.09 -0.44
N LEU A 318 3.93 9.43 -1.18
CA LEU A 318 5.35 9.72 -1.18
C LEU A 318 5.63 11.15 -1.63
N ASP A 319 4.97 11.65 -2.68
CA ASP A 319 5.18 13.02 -3.14
C ASP A 319 4.75 14.06 -2.12
N ALA A 320 3.62 13.83 -1.44
CA ALA A 320 3.20 14.69 -0.33
C ALA A 320 4.20 14.66 0.83
N ALA A 321 4.66 13.47 1.22
CA ALA A 321 5.61 13.30 2.32
C ALA A 321 7.00 13.90 2.00
N ARG A 322 7.46 13.79 0.74
CA ARG A 322 8.73 14.35 0.29
C ARG A 322 8.76 15.87 0.41
N LYS A 323 7.68 16.56 0.05
CA LYS A 323 7.59 18.03 0.19
C LYS A 323 7.82 18.47 1.64
N VAL A 324 7.30 17.73 2.62
CA VAL A 324 7.56 17.99 4.05
C VAL A 324 9.02 17.74 4.39
N ALA A 325 9.59 16.63 3.90
CA ALA A 325 10.96 16.22 4.22
C ALA A 325 12.04 17.11 3.60
N THR A 326 11.75 17.79 2.48
CA THR A 326 12.69 18.65 1.75
C THR A 326 12.47 20.14 1.98
N ALA A 327 11.52 20.53 2.83
CA ALA A 327 11.23 21.94 3.13
C ALA A 327 12.10 22.51 4.26
N GLN A 328 13.08 21.73 4.75
CA GLN A 328 14.04 22.10 5.78
C GLN A 328 15.41 22.37 5.15
#